data_AF-A0A2K5RDI2-F1
#
_entry.id   AF-A0A2K5RDI2-F1
#
_cell.length_a   1.000
_cell.length_b   1.000
_cell.length_c   1.000
_cell.angle_alpha   90.00
_cell.angle_beta   90.00
_cell.angle_gamma   90.00
#
_symmetry.space_group_name_H-M   'P 1'
#
loop_
_entity.id
_entity.type
_entity.pdbx_description
1 polymer ?
#
loop_
_entity_poly.entity_id
_entity_poly.type
_entity_poly.pdbx_seq_one_letter_code
_entity_poly.pdbx_strand_id
1 'polypeptide(L)'
;VPQGVNTPPTCCLKYNEKVLPRRLVIAYRRALNCYLPAIIFVTKKNREVCSNPSNDWVQEYIKDPSLPLLPSRNLAMVKIITAKNGQPK
;
A
#
# COMPACT_ATOMS: atom_id res chain seq x y z
N VAL A 1 1.14 -20.72 22.54
CA VAL A 1 0.23 -20.24 21.47
C VAL A 1 0.89 -19.03 20.84
N PRO A 2 1.32 -19.04 19.55
CA PRO A 2 2.01 -17.87 19.01
C PRO A 2 0.97 -16.78 18.75
N GLN A 3 1.10 -15.68 19.47
CA GLN A 3 0.35 -14.46 19.24
C GLN A 3 0.85 -13.87 17.91
N GLY A 4 0.17 -14.23 16.82
CA GLY A 4 0.32 -13.53 15.56
C GLY A 4 0.03 -12.06 15.81
N VAL A 5 1.04 -11.20 15.64
CA VAL A 5 0.88 -9.76 15.74
C VAL A 5 -0.07 -9.30 14.64
N ASN A 6 -1.37 -9.30 14.93
CA ASN A 6 -2.43 -8.77 14.09
C ASN A 6 -2.32 -7.24 14.10
N THR A 7 -1.27 -6.70 13.47
CA THR A 7 -1.21 -5.28 13.20
C THR A 7 -2.26 -4.97 12.14
N PRO A 8 -3.20 -4.05 12.43
CA PRO A 8 -4.34 -3.83 11.54
C PRO A 8 -3.86 -3.37 10.16
N PRO A 9 -4.52 -3.81 9.07
CA PRO A 9 -4.20 -3.36 7.73
C PRO A 9 -4.33 -1.83 7.64
N THR A 10 -3.47 -1.18 6.85
CA THR A 10 -3.59 0.26 6.58
C THR A 10 -4.87 0.50 5.77
N CYS A 11 -5.92 0.92 6.46
CA CYS A 11 -7.22 1.21 5.87
C CYS A 11 -7.43 2.71 5.64
N CYS A 12 -8.16 3.01 4.58
CA CYS A 12 -8.59 4.36 4.26
C CYS A 12 -9.91 4.67 4.96
N LEU A 13 -10.04 5.91 5.46
CA LEU A 13 -11.29 6.42 6.04
C LEU A 13 -12.10 7.24 5.01
N LYS A 14 -11.41 7.80 4.02
CA LYS A 14 -12.00 8.60 2.94
C LYS A 14 -11.16 8.51 1.67
N TYR A 15 -11.79 8.77 0.54
CA TYR A 15 -11.09 8.92 -0.74
C TYR A 15 -10.59 10.35 -0.92
N ASN A 16 -9.53 10.48 -1.70
CA ASN A 16 -9.07 11.76 -2.21
C ASN A 16 -9.97 12.18 -3.37
N GLU A 17 -10.59 13.35 -3.25
CA GLU A 17 -11.54 13.87 -4.23
C GLU A 17 -10.85 14.34 -5.53
N LYS A 18 -9.58 14.73 -5.43
CA LYS A 18 -8.83 15.28 -6.57
C LYS A 18 -8.08 14.18 -7.32
N VAL A 19 -8.03 14.31 -8.65
CA VAL A 19 -7.16 13.47 -9.47
C VAL A 19 -5.71 13.77 -9.11
N LEU A 20 -4.95 12.72 -8.80
CA LEU A 20 -3.53 12.84 -8.48
C LEU A 20 -2.74 12.89 -9.80
N PRO A 21 -1.88 13.89 -10.05
CA PRO A 21 -1.11 13.94 -11.29
C PRO A 21 -0.18 12.72 -11.44
N ARG A 22 -0.29 11.98 -12.56
CA ARG A 22 0.46 10.72 -12.81
C ARG A 22 1.95 10.83 -12.55
N ARG A 23 2.56 11.96 -12.92
CA ARG A 23 3.99 12.30 -12.73
C ARG A 23 4.48 12.28 -11.28
N LEU A 24 3.56 12.38 -10.32
CA LEU A 24 3.87 12.34 -8.90
C LEU A 24 3.77 10.92 -8.32
N VAL A 25 3.05 10.02 -9.00
CA VAL A 25 2.80 8.65 -8.54
C VAL A 25 3.99 7.77 -8.90
N ILE A 26 4.54 7.08 -7.90
CA ILE A 26 5.70 6.19 -8.07
C ILE A 26 5.39 4.74 -7.71
N ALA A 27 4.33 4.49 -6.95
CA ALA A 27 3.89 3.15 -6.62
C ALA A 27 2.44 3.16 -6.12
N TYR A 28 1.86 2.00 -5.87
CA TYR A 28 0.55 1.89 -5.22
C TYR A 28 0.46 0.66 -4.30
N ARG A 29 -0.50 0.67 -3.37
CA ARG A 29 -0.88 -0.47 -2.51
C ARG A 29 -2.37 -0.73 -2.65
N ARG A 30 -2.78 -1.97 -2.38
CA ARG A 30 -4.19 -2.38 -2.34
C ARG A 30 -4.65 -2.51 -0.89
N ALA A 31 -5.71 -1.78 -0.54
CA ALA A 31 -6.38 -1.87 0.75
C ALA A 31 -7.83 -2.34 0.52
N LEU A 32 -7.97 -3.56 -0.02
CA LEU A 32 -9.28 -4.12 -0.39
C LEU A 32 -9.99 -4.82 0.77
N ASN A 33 -9.26 -5.28 1.78
CA ASN A 33 -9.79 -5.98 2.96
C ASN A 33 -10.23 -5.00 4.07
N CYS A 34 -10.66 -3.80 3.70
CA CYS A 34 -11.09 -2.74 4.61
C CYS A 34 -12.58 -2.47 4.40
N TYR A 35 -13.24 -1.89 5.40
CA TYR A 35 -14.64 -1.44 5.24
C TYR A 35 -14.82 -0.50 4.05
N LEU A 36 -13.80 0.34 3.77
CA LEU A 36 -13.71 1.16 2.58
C LEU A 36 -12.59 0.65 1.66
N PRO A 37 -12.89 -0.17 0.64
CA PRO A 37 -11.90 -0.66 -0.31
C PRO A 37 -11.22 0.50 -1.04
N ALA A 38 -9.89 0.52 -1.05
CA ALA A 38 -9.14 1.63 -1.61
C ALA A 38 -7.86 1.20 -2.34
N ILE A 39 -7.44 2.04 -3.28
CA ILE A 39 -6.10 2.02 -3.87
C ILE A 39 -5.32 3.17 -3.26
N ILE A 40 -4.20 2.85 -2.63
CA ILE A 40 -3.35 3.83 -1.96
C ILE A 40 -2.18 4.14 -2.88
N PHE A 41 -2.18 5.31 -3.51
CA PHE A 41 -1.06 5.77 -4.32
C PHE A 41 0.05 6.33 -3.45
N VAL A 42 1.29 5.96 -3.74
CA VAL A 42 2.50 6.51 -3.12
C VAL A 42 3.11 7.51 -4.07
N THR A 43 3.33 8.72 -3.57
CA THR A 43 3.91 9.82 -4.34
C THR A 43 5.44 9.93 -4.16
N LYS A 44 6.10 10.67 -5.05
CA LYS A 44 7.54 11.02 -4.94
C LYS A 44 7.93 11.64 -3.60
N LYS A 45 6.99 12.33 -2.94
CA LYS A 45 7.18 12.90 -1.59
C LYS A 45 6.85 11.91 -0.47
N ASN A 46 6.78 10.63 -0.78
CA ASN A 46 6.44 9.54 0.13
C ASN A 46 5.08 9.72 0.84
N ARG A 47 4.15 10.45 0.21
CA ARG A 47 2.77 10.62 0.71
C ARG A 47 1.88 9.52 0.15
N GLU A 48 1.06 8.95 1.02
CA GLU A 48 0.05 7.93 0.72
C GLU A 48 -1.30 8.60 0.48
N VAL A 49 -1.94 8.32 -0.65
CA VAL A 49 -3.19 8.95 -1.07
C VAL A 49 -4.23 7.87 -1.38
N CYS A 50 -5.25 7.80 -0.54
CA CYS A 50 -6.40 6.91 -0.71
C CYS A 50 -7.24 7.32 -1.92
N SER A 51 -7.54 6.37 -2.80
CA SER A 51 -8.31 6.62 -4.03
C SER A 51 -9.34 5.51 -4.23
N ASN A 52 -10.49 5.87 -4.82
CA ASN A 52 -11.57 4.93 -5.08
C ASN A 52 -11.19 3.99 -6.24
N PRO A 53 -11.19 2.66 -6.05
CA PRO A 53 -10.86 1.71 -7.10
C PRO A 53 -11.78 1.82 -8.33
N SER A 54 -13.01 2.32 -8.18
CA SER A 54 -13.98 2.43 -9.27
C SER A 54 -13.76 3.65 -10.18
N ASN A 55 -12.85 4.57 -9.84
CA ASN A 55 -12.58 5.74 -10.67
C ASN A 55 -11.70 5.39 -11.88
N ASP A 56 -12.04 5.92 -13.06
CA ASP A 56 -11.33 5.61 -14.32
C ASP A 56 -9.84 5.93 -14.26
N TRP A 57 -9.47 7.11 -13.74
CA TRP A 57 -8.06 7.51 -13.60
C TRP A 57 -7.26 6.58 -12.67
N VAL A 58 -7.94 5.99 -11.67
CA VAL A 58 -7.32 5.03 -10.74
C VAL A 58 -7.03 3.73 -11.48
N GLN A 59 -7.99 3.24 -12.26
CA GLN A 59 -7.83 2.06 -13.10
C GLN A 59 -6.75 2.24 -14.16
N GLU A 60 -6.68 3.41 -14.79
CA GLU A 60 -5.63 3.77 -15.74
C GLU A 60 -4.23 3.66 -15.11
N TYR A 61 -4.06 4.21 -13.90
CA TYR A 61 -2.76 4.19 -13.22
C TYR A 61 -2.35 2.78 -12.76
N ILE A 62 -3.31 1.93 -12.38
CA ILE A 62 -3.03 0.54 -11.97
C ILE A 62 -2.64 -0.33 -13.16
N LYS A 63 -3.17 -0.04 -14.34
CA LYS A 63 -2.82 -0.72 -15.60
C LYS A 63 -1.45 -0.32 -16.14
N ASP A 64 -0.90 0.78 -15.64
CA ASP A 64 0.42 1.26 -16.08
C ASP A 64 1.53 0.30 -15.59
N PRO A 65 2.26 -0.35 -16.51
CA PRO A 65 3.30 -1.32 -16.15
C PRO A 65 4.51 -0.67 -15.46
N SER A 66 4.69 0.64 -15.58
CA SER A 66 5.75 1.37 -14.88
C SER A 66 5.45 1.63 -13.41
N LEU A 67 4.23 1.30 -12.94
CA LEU A 67 3.80 1.55 -11.58
C LEU A 67 3.89 0.28 -10.72
N PRO A 68 4.89 0.14 -9.82
CA PRO A 68 5.02 -1.04 -8.98
C PRO A 68 3.91 -1.13 -7.94
N LEU A 69 3.37 -2.33 -7.77
CA LEU A 69 2.53 -2.69 -6.64
C LEU A 69 3.43 -2.95 -5.42
N LEU A 70 3.26 -2.17 -4.37
CA LEU A 70 3.92 -2.39 -3.09
C LEU A 70 3.11 -3.37 -2.24
N PRO A 71 3.79 -4.26 -1.49
CA PRO A 71 3.12 -5.09 -0.49
C PRO A 71 2.49 -4.18 0.58
N SER A 72 1.57 -4.66 1.40
CA SER A 72 1.18 -3.90 2.60
C SER A 72 2.43 -3.59 3.45
N ARG A 73 2.47 -2.40 4.07
CA ARG A 73 3.63 -1.80 4.78
C ARG A 73 4.32 -2.77 5.77
N ASN A 74 3.60 -3.80 6.20
CA ASN A 74 4.03 -4.86 7.11
C ASN A 74 5.06 -5.84 6.52
N LEU A 75 5.15 -6.08 5.20
CA LEU A 75 6.10 -7.09 4.68
C LEU A 75 7.57 -6.65 4.79
N ALA A 76 7.83 -5.34 4.73
CA ALA A 76 9.18 -4.80 4.90
C ALA A 76 9.67 -4.87 6.36
N MET A 77 8.77 -4.74 7.33
CA MET A 77 9.10 -4.88 8.75
C MET A 77 9.29 -6.36 9.14
N VAL A 78 8.55 -7.29 8.51
CA VAL A 78 8.76 -8.74 8.69
C VAL A 78 10.20 -9.14 8.36
N LYS A 79 10.84 -8.51 7.36
CA LYS A 79 12.25 -8.79 7.02
C LYS A 79 13.24 -8.38 8.12
N ILE A 80 12.97 -7.33 8.89
CA ILE A 80 13.87 -6.90 9.99
C ILE A 80 13.76 -7.86 11.19
N ILE A 81 12.56 -8.39 11.43
CA ILE A 81 12.31 -9.33 12.55
C ILE A 81 12.83 -10.74 12.19
N THR A 82 12.71 -11.19 10.93
CA THR A 82 13.25 -12.49 10.50
C THR A 82 14.75 -12.49 10.20
N ALA A 83 15.38 -11.33 9.98
CA ALA A 83 16.83 -11.20 9.77
C ALA A 83 17.66 -11.12 11.07
N LYS A 84 17.06 -11.32 12.24
CA LYS A 84 17.74 -11.36 13.55
C LYS A 84 17.93 -12.77 14.12
N ASN A 85 17.78 -13.82 13.31
CA ASN A 85 18.16 -15.19 13.69
C ASN A 85 19.23 -15.78 12.74
N GLY A 86 20.40 -15.16 12.73
CA GLY A 86 21.65 -15.93 12.87
C GLY A 86 22.17 -15.60 14.27
N GLN A 87 22.59 -16.52 15.14
CA GLN A 87 22.96 -17.93 15.04
C GLN A 87 22.98 -18.45 16.51
N PRO A 88 22.86 -19.76 16.78
CA PRO A 88 24.08 -20.43 17.22
C PRO A 88 24.20 -21.86 16.69
N LYS A 89 25.41 -22.20 16.25
CA LYS A 89 26.01 -23.46 16.63
C LYS A 89 27.18 -23.11 17.53
#